data_AF-W9C828-F1
#
_entry.id   AF-W9C828-F1
#
_cell.length_a   1.000
_cell.length_b   1.000
_cell.length_c   1.000
_cell.angle_alpha   90.00
_cell.angle_beta   90.00
_cell.angle_gamma   90.00
#
_symmetry.space_group_name_H-M   'P 1'
#
loop_
_entity.id
_entity.type
_entity.pdbx_description
1 polymer ?
#
loop_
_entity_poly.entity_id
_entity_poly.type
_entity_poly.pdbx_seq_one_letter_code
_entity_poly.pdbx_strand_id
1 'polypeptide(L)'
;MDYRNRHGFHNWEYLRTQKPLKDPALSKAFVDFEDNAVGIISFPLPRFTCAKAYKARENIVAGFEKFYAEDGPATAFHMVQASSEVSDAHGLSINDKSRLDTCNGHAILANTTPTAFWTIYHVLSDEKVLEEVRAAVLSLVTVEQNNGKITRKINIAQIRDIPIMRSVLHEVLRHYNYGTGTRTVLEDTILDNQYLLKKDSFVFMPNRS
;
A
#
# COMPACT_ATOMS: atom_id res chain seq x y z
N MET A 1 35.11 -2.39 14.15
CA MET A 1 33.93 -3.23 14.48
C MET A 1 32.99 -3.14 13.29
N ASP A 2 32.83 -4.25 12.58
CA ASP A 2 32.36 -4.32 11.19
C ASP A 2 30.82 -4.30 11.09
N TYR A 3 30.28 -3.40 10.26
CA TYR A 3 28.85 -3.16 10.03
C TYR A 3 28.26 -4.03 8.90
N ARG A 4 29.01 -5.00 8.37
CA ARG A 4 28.65 -5.77 7.16
C ARG A 4 27.92 -7.10 7.37
N ASN A 5 27.67 -7.53 8.60
CA ASN A 5 27.10 -8.87 8.88
C ASN A 5 25.59 -8.92 9.22
N ARG A 6 24.80 -7.86 9.00
CA ARG A 6 23.35 -7.85 9.33
C ARG A 6 22.38 -8.12 8.17
N HIS A 7 22.85 -8.50 6.99
CA HIS A 7 21.96 -8.76 5.84
C HIS A 7 22.11 -10.18 5.31
N GLY A 8 21.72 -11.15 6.14
CA GLY A 8 21.43 -12.51 5.69
C GLY A 8 20.00 -12.61 5.16
N PHE A 9 19.78 -12.27 3.89
CA PHE A 9 18.53 -12.57 3.17
C PHE A 9 18.43 -14.08 2.84
N HIS A 10 18.55 -14.94 3.85
CA HIS A 10 18.53 -16.41 3.68
C HIS A 10 17.44 -17.11 4.50
N ASN A 11 16.54 -16.36 5.13
CA ASN A 11 15.48 -16.97 5.92
C ASN A 11 14.15 -16.97 5.14
N TRP A 12 13.71 -18.15 4.70
CA TRP A 12 12.38 -18.36 4.08
C TRP A 12 11.22 -18.23 5.11
N GLU A 13 11.51 -17.79 6.34
CA GLU A 13 10.54 -17.52 7.40
C GLU A 13 9.55 -16.39 7.08
N TYR A 14 9.78 -15.56 6.05
CA TYR A 14 8.81 -14.56 5.57
C TYR A 14 7.48 -15.17 5.06
N LEU A 15 7.42 -16.48 4.86
CA LEU A 15 6.18 -17.19 4.52
C LEU A 15 5.32 -17.55 5.74
N ARG A 16 5.89 -17.51 6.96
CA ARG A 16 5.20 -17.81 8.24
C ARG A 16 4.52 -16.61 8.88
N THR A 17 4.65 -15.42 8.30
CA THR A 17 4.02 -14.21 8.82
C THR A 17 2.52 -14.42 8.99
N GLN A 18 2.00 -14.21 10.20
CA GLN A 18 0.56 -14.04 10.38
C GLN A 18 0.13 -12.82 9.57
N LYS A 19 -0.72 -13.04 8.58
CA LYS A 19 -1.24 -11.97 7.71
C LYS A 19 -2.75 -12.00 7.84
N PRO A 20 -3.37 -11.06 8.58
CA PRO A 20 -4.82 -11.04 8.78
C PRO A 20 -5.59 -11.20 7.46
N LEU A 21 -5.18 -10.49 6.40
CA LEU A 21 -5.84 -10.51 5.10
C LEU A 21 -5.63 -11.78 4.25
N LYS A 22 -4.88 -12.78 4.74
CA LYS A 22 -4.89 -14.13 4.13
C LYS A 22 -6.17 -14.91 4.48
N ASP A 23 -6.88 -14.51 5.53
CA ASP A 23 -8.19 -15.08 5.85
C ASP A 23 -9.19 -14.67 4.74
N PRO A 24 -9.82 -15.63 4.04
CA PRO A 24 -10.82 -15.34 3.01
C PRO A 24 -11.98 -14.46 3.52
N ALA A 25 -12.37 -14.59 4.79
CA ALA A 25 -13.43 -13.78 5.37
C ALA A 25 -13.00 -12.32 5.52
N LEU A 26 -11.75 -12.07 5.93
CA LEU A 26 -11.20 -10.72 6.04
C LEU A 26 -10.91 -10.10 4.67
N SER A 27 -10.47 -10.90 3.70
CA SER A 27 -10.33 -10.46 2.31
C SER A 27 -11.68 -10.04 1.70
N LYS A 28 -12.75 -10.81 1.94
CA LYS A 28 -14.10 -10.39 1.53
C LYS A 28 -14.54 -9.11 2.26
N ALA A 29 -14.28 -9.01 3.56
CA ALA A 29 -14.58 -7.81 4.33
C ALA A 29 -13.82 -6.59 3.81
N PHE A 30 -12.59 -6.77 3.33
CA PHE A 30 -11.82 -5.69 2.70
C PHE A 30 -12.55 -5.10 1.49
N VAL A 31 -13.04 -5.95 0.58
CA VAL A 31 -13.82 -5.51 -0.58
C VAL A 31 -15.10 -4.78 -0.15
N ASP A 32 -15.84 -5.35 0.81
CA ASP A 32 -17.07 -4.74 1.31
C ASP A 32 -16.82 -3.38 2.02
N PHE A 33 -15.64 -3.18 2.61
CA PHE A 33 -15.20 -1.91 3.19
C PHE A 33 -14.79 -0.91 2.10
N GLU A 34 -13.96 -1.34 1.15
CA GLU A 34 -13.46 -0.52 0.04
C GLU A 34 -14.60 0.06 -0.81
N ASP A 35 -15.64 -0.74 -1.08
CA ASP A 35 -16.85 -0.34 -1.84
C ASP A 35 -17.45 0.99 -1.36
N ASN A 36 -17.31 1.35 -0.08
CA ASN A 36 -17.89 2.57 0.46
C ASN A 36 -17.06 3.21 1.59
N ALA A 37 -15.73 3.15 1.47
CA ALA A 37 -14.81 3.74 2.46
C ALA A 37 -14.98 5.27 2.57
N VAL A 38 -15.20 5.96 1.45
CA VAL A 38 -15.44 7.41 1.41
C VAL A 38 -16.76 7.78 2.11
N GLY A 39 -17.81 6.96 1.95
CA GLY A 39 -19.10 7.19 2.62
C GLY A 39 -18.99 7.10 4.14
N ILE A 40 -18.14 6.21 4.67
CA ILE A 40 -17.88 6.12 6.11
C ILE A 40 -17.35 7.45 6.70
N ILE A 41 -16.55 8.18 5.93
CA ILE A 41 -15.95 9.45 6.34
C ILE A 41 -16.89 10.62 6.07
N SER A 42 -17.69 10.53 5.00
CA SER A 42 -18.46 11.66 4.47
C SER A 42 -19.89 11.74 4.98
N PHE A 43 -20.52 10.61 5.33
CA PHE A 43 -21.92 10.57 5.75
C PHE A 43 -22.07 10.53 7.27
N PRO A 44 -23.09 11.22 7.83
CA PRO A 44 -23.37 11.12 9.25
C PRO A 44 -23.83 9.71 9.61
N LEU A 45 -23.52 9.30 10.85
CA LEU A 45 -23.95 8.02 11.42
C LEU A 45 -23.66 6.80 10.49
N PRO A 46 -22.39 6.55 10.14
CA PRO A 46 -21.99 5.54 9.13
C PRO A 46 -22.43 4.10 9.46
N ARG A 47 -22.74 3.82 10.74
CA ARG A 47 -23.37 2.56 11.17
C ARG A 47 -24.70 2.29 10.47
N PHE A 48 -25.43 3.34 10.06
CA PHE A 48 -26.72 3.23 9.35
C PHE A 48 -26.58 3.59 7.87
N THR A 49 -25.94 4.73 7.56
CA THR A 49 -25.80 5.23 6.18
C THR A 49 -24.82 4.40 5.34
N CYS A 50 -23.87 3.70 5.97
CA CYS A 50 -22.87 2.85 5.32
C CYS A 50 -22.73 1.50 6.04
N ALA A 51 -23.84 0.94 6.52
CA ALA A 51 -23.85 -0.20 7.45
C ALA A 51 -23.00 -1.41 6.99
N LYS A 52 -23.05 -1.75 5.70
CA LYS A 52 -22.25 -2.85 5.11
C LYS A 52 -20.75 -2.60 5.28
N ALA A 53 -20.27 -1.45 4.77
CA ALA A 53 -18.86 -1.08 4.84
C ALA A 53 -18.39 -0.84 6.28
N TYR A 54 -19.25 -0.26 7.12
CA TYR A 54 -18.96 -0.07 8.55
C TYR A 54 -18.72 -1.42 9.24
N LYS A 55 -19.65 -2.38 9.06
CA LYS A 55 -19.51 -3.73 9.65
C LYS A 55 -18.29 -4.44 9.09
N ALA A 56 -18.02 -4.30 7.80
CA ALA A 56 -16.86 -4.89 7.16
C ALA A 56 -15.53 -4.35 7.75
N ARG A 57 -15.42 -3.03 7.94
CA ARG A 57 -14.29 -2.42 8.63
C ARG A 57 -14.11 -2.97 10.04
N GLU A 58 -15.18 -3.08 10.82
CA GLU A 58 -15.09 -3.61 12.20
C GLU A 58 -14.64 -5.08 12.22
N ASN A 59 -15.03 -5.89 11.23
CA ASN A 59 -14.52 -7.25 11.11
C ASN A 59 -13.01 -7.28 10.84
N ILE A 60 -12.51 -6.38 9.98
CA ILE A 60 -11.07 -6.24 9.70
C ILE A 60 -10.32 -5.81 10.96
N VAL A 61 -10.85 -4.82 11.70
CA VAL A 61 -10.27 -4.36 12.97
C VAL A 61 -10.16 -5.52 13.96
N ALA A 62 -11.22 -6.32 14.14
CA ALA A 62 -11.18 -7.49 15.02
C ALA A 62 -10.12 -8.52 14.59
N GLY A 63 -9.91 -8.70 13.29
CA GLY A 63 -8.84 -9.53 12.75
C GLY A 63 -7.44 -9.02 13.13
N PHE A 64 -7.23 -7.70 13.06
CA PHE A 64 -5.98 -7.08 13.52
C PHE A 64 -5.82 -7.11 15.04
N GLU A 65 -6.90 -6.96 15.82
CA GLU A 65 -6.84 -7.10 17.28
C GLU A 65 -6.36 -8.49 17.68
N LYS A 66 -6.85 -9.53 17.01
CA LYS A 66 -6.36 -10.90 17.20
C LYS A 66 -4.88 -11.02 16.85
N PHE A 67 -4.45 -10.46 15.73
CA PHE A 67 -3.03 -10.42 15.33
C PHE A 67 -2.15 -9.78 16.41
N TYR A 68 -2.56 -8.65 16.99
CA TYR A 68 -1.81 -7.99 18.06
C TYR A 68 -1.85 -8.77 19.38
N ALA A 69 -2.98 -9.38 19.72
CA ALA A 69 -3.13 -10.18 20.94
C ALA A 69 -2.28 -11.46 20.92
N GLU A 70 -1.96 -11.98 19.73
CA GLU A 70 -1.15 -13.19 19.52
C GLU A 70 0.34 -12.90 19.27
N ASP A 71 0.82 -11.69 19.61
CA ASP A 71 2.20 -11.23 19.34
C ASP A 71 2.59 -11.33 17.86
N GLY A 72 1.62 -11.07 16.98
CA GLY A 72 1.77 -11.08 15.53
C GLY A 72 2.96 -10.23 15.01
N PRO A 73 3.23 -9.02 15.56
CA PRO A 73 4.38 -8.22 15.14
C PRO A 73 5.73 -8.94 15.21
N ALA A 74 5.96 -9.82 16.19
CA ALA A 74 7.22 -10.53 16.35
C ALA A 74 7.64 -11.35 15.12
N THR A 75 6.68 -11.84 14.34
CA THR A 75 6.90 -12.61 13.10
C THR A 75 6.56 -11.83 11.82
N ALA A 76 6.21 -10.55 11.96
CA ALA A 76 5.85 -9.68 10.87
C ALA A 76 7.07 -9.09 10.13
N PHE A 77 6.81 -8.43 9.01
CA PHE A 77 7.86 -7.70 8.31
C PHE A 77 8.40 -6.54 9.17
N HIS A 78 9.66 -6.16 8.99
CA HIS A 78 10.31 -5.10 9.78
C HIS A 78 9.53 -3.79 9.84
N MET A 79 8.78 -3.43 8.79
CA MET A 79 7.94 -2.24 8.80
C MET A 79 6.80 -2.33 9.83
N VAL A 80 6.18 -3.51 9.97
CA VAL A 80 5.11 -3.74 10.95
C VAL A 80 5.68 -3.79 12.37
N GLN A 81 6.84 -4.41 12.54
CA GLN A 81 7.58 -4.40 13.82
C GLN A 81 7.89 -2.97 14.27
N ALA A 82 8.51 -2.17 13.40
CA ALA A 82 8.83 -0.78 13.69
C ALA A 82 7.57 0.07 13.96
N SER A 83 6.49 -0.15 13.22
CA SER A 83 5.20 0.51 13.46
C SER A 83 4.63 0.15 14.84
N SER A 84 4.71 -1.12 15.24
CA SER A 84 4.28 -1.57 16.57
C SER A 84 5.13 -0.95 17.66
N GLU A 85 6.46 -0.98 17.54
CA GLU A 85 7.39 -0.39 18.51
C GLU A 85 7.11 1.10 18.74
N VAL A 86 6.87 1.86 17.67
CA VAL A 86 6.51 3.28 17.76
C VAL A 86 5.15 3.45 18.45
N SER A 87 4.16 2.62 18.10
CA SER A 87 2.83 2.67 18.70
C SER A 87 2.87 2.34 20.19
N ASP A 88 3.67 1.35 20.59
CA ASP A 88 3.93 0.96 21.97
C ASP A 88 4.59 2.09 22.75
N ALA A 89 5.61 2.74 22.18
CA ALA A 89 6.29 3.87 22.81
C ALA A 89 5.37 5.07 23.08
N HIS A 90 4.28 5.22 22.31
CA HIS A 90 3.27 6.26 22.50
C HIS A 90 2.04 5.78 23.30
N GLY A 91 2.05 4.54 23.80
CA GLY A 91 0.98 4.00 24.65
C GLY A 91 -0.34 3.75 23.92
N LEU A 92 -0.32 3.50 22.60
CA LEU A 92 -1.53 3.20 21.83
C LEU A 92 -2.13 1.86 22.28
N SER A 93 -3.44 1.83 22.44
CA SER A 93 -4.16 0.60 22.74
C SER A 93 -4.12 -0.39 21.56
N ILE A 94 -4.35 -1.68 21.82
CA ILE A 94 -4.49 -2.68 20.75
C ILE A 94 -5.58 -2.26 19.76
N ASN A 95 -6.72 -1.73 20.23
CA ASN A 95 -7.79 -1.26 19.36
C ASN A 95 -7.32 -0.13 18.43
N ASP A 96 -6.59 0.85 18.95
CA ASP A 96 -6.08 1.98 18.16
C ASP A 96 -5.10 1.49 17.09
N LYS A 97 -4.16 0.61 17.47
CA LYS A 97 -3.22 -0.01 16.51
C LYS A 97 -3.97 -0.76 15.41
N SER A 98 -4.95 -1.58 15.77
CA SER A 98 -5.73 -2.35 14.81
C SER A 98 -6.53 -1.47 13.85
N ARG A 99 -7.07 -0.34 14.32
CA ARG A 99 -7.76 0.63 13.47
C ARG A 99 -6.78 1.37 12.54
N LEU A 100 -5.63 1.78 13.05
CA LEU A 100 -4.57 2.40 12.24
C LEU A 100 -4.09 1.46 11.13
N ASP A 101 -3.82 0.20 11.46
CA ASP A 101 -3.38 -0.79 10.47
C ASP A 101 -4.47 -1.19 9.49
N THR A 102 -5.75 -1.19 9.91
CA THR A 102 -6.87 -1.33 8.98
C THR A 102 -6.87 -0.20 7.95
N CYS A 103 -6.65 1.05 8.39
CA CYS A 103 -6.58 2.21 7.50
C CYS A 103 -5.34 2.17 6.60
N ASN A 104 -4.16 1.88 7.15
CA ASN A 104 -2.91 1.77 6.40
C ASN A 104 -2.96 0.64 5.37
N GLY A 105 -3.49 -0.52 5.77
CA GLY A 105 -3.68 -1.65 4.87
C GLY A 105 -4.59 -1.29 3.70
N HIS A 106 -5.68 -0.56 3.96
CA HIS A 106 -6.54 -0.03 2.90
C HIS A 106 -5.83 0.96 1.99
N ALA A 107 -5.12 1.95 2.55
CA ALA A 107 -4.37 2.91 1.76
C ALA A 107 -3.34 2.24 0.83
N ILE A 108 -2.67 1.18 1.29
CA ILE A 108 -1.70 0.43 0.49
C ILE A 108 -2.42 -0.41 -0.57
N LEU A 109 -3.39 -1.24 -0.18
CA LEU A 109 -3.97 -2.25 -1.07
C LEU A 109 -4.91 -1.65 -2.11
N ALA A 110 -5.72 -0.66 -1.75
CA ALA A 110 -6.65 0.01 -2.66
C ALA A 110 -5.91 0.73 -3.81
N ASN A 111 -4.67 1.15 -3.59
CA ASN A 111 -3.85 1.80 -4.62
C ASN A 111 -2.92 0.82 -5.34
N THR A 112 -2.21 -0.02 -4.58
CA THR A 112 -1.14 -0.88 -5.13
C THR A 112 -1.72 -2.02 -5.96
N THR A 113 -2.85 -2.60 -5.56
CA THR A 113 -3.48 -3.74 -6.27
C THR A 113 -3.89 -3.36 -7.69
N PRO A 114 -4.73 -2.32 -7.92
CA PRO A 114 -5.08 -1.92 -9.29
C PRO A 114 -3.87 -1.39 -10.06
N THR A 115 -2.95 -0.66 -9.43
CA THR A 115 -1.75 -0.16 -10.10
C THR A 115 -0.88 -1.31 -10.62
N ALA A 116 -0.66 -2.35 -9.80
CA ALA A 116 0.10 -3.53 -10.20
C ALA A 116 -0.61 -4.29 -11.32
N PHE A 117 -1.92 -4.48 -11.22
CA PHE A 117 -2.72 -5.12 -12.27
C PHE A 117 -2.57 -4.40 -13.61
N TRP A 118 -2.80 -3.08 -13.65
CA TRP A 118 -2.70 -2.30 -14.89
C TRP A 118 -1.28 -2.22 -15.42
N THR A 119 -0.26 -2.14 -14.55
CA THR A 119 1.15 -2.19 -14.97
C THR A 119 1.47 -3.51 -15.66
N ILE A 120 1.07 -4.64 -15.07
CA ILE A 120 1.28 -5.96 -15.66
C ILE A 120 0.51 -6.08 -16.99
N TYR A 121 -0.75 -5.63 -17.01
CA TYR A 121 -1.59 -5.66 -18.20
C TYR A 121 -0.94 -4.90 -19.36
N HIS A 122 -0.51 -3.65 -19.14
CA HIS A 122 0.09 -2.82 -20.19
C HIS A 122 1.45 -3.34 -20.66
N VAL A 123 2.29 -3.87 -19.76
CA VAL A 123 3.55 -4.52 -20.16
C VAL A 123 3.29 -5.76 -21.02
N LEU A 124 2.30 -6.58 -20.67
CA LEU A 124 2.05 -7.84 -21.39
C LEU A 124 1.23 -7.67 -22.67
N SER A 125 0.49 -6.56 -22.82
CA SER A 125 -0.40 -6.34 -23.97
C SER A 125 0.31 -5.67 -25.15
N ASP A 126 1.46 -5.04 -24.95
CA ASP A 126 2.27 -4.43 -26.01
C ASP A 126 3.59 -5.20 -26.18
N GLU A 127 3.75 -5.87 -27.32
CA GLU A 127 4.92 -6.71 -27.63
C GLU A 127 6.23 -5.91 -27.58
N LYS A 128 6.23 -4.65 -28.04
CA LYS A 128 7.44 -3.81 -28.04
C LYS A 128 7.81 -3.41 -26.62
N VAL A 129 6.84 -3.02 -25.80
CA VAL A 129 7.07 -2.70 -24.38
C VAL A 129 7.57 -3.93 -23.64
N LEU A 130 6.98 -5.10 -23.90
CA LEU A 130 7.40 -6.36 -23.30
C LEU A 130 8.86 -6.70 -23.63
N GLU A 131 9.25 -6.58 -24.90
CA GLU A 131 10.62 -6.82 -25.35
C GLU A 131 11.61 -5.86 -24.68
N GLU A 132 11.30 -4.57 -24.65
CA GLU A 132 12.16 -3.55 -24.04
C GLU A 132 12.32 -3.77 -22.52
N VAL A 133 11.20 -4.03 -21.82
CA VAL A 133 11.22 -4.35 -20.39
C VAL A 133 12.04 -5.61 -20.13
N ARG A 134 11.87 -6.67 -20.91
CA ARG A 134 12.64 -7.91 -20.76
C ARG A 134 14.13 -7.66 -20.99
N ALA A 135 14.50 -6.95 -22.04
CA ALA A 135 15.90 -6.62 -22.32
C ALA A 135 16.52 -5.83 -21.17
N ALA A 136 15.83 -4.80 -20.66
CA ALA A 136 16.30 -3.99 -19.55
C ALA A 136 16.44 -4.81 -18.26
N VAL A 137 15.44 -5.60 -17.88
CA VAL A 137 15.45 -6.41 -16.65
C VAL A 137 16.48 -7.52 -16.72
N LEU A 138 16.59 -8.23 -17.85
CA LEU A 138 17.56 -9.33 -18.01
C LEU A 138 19.01 -8.84 -17.90
N SER A 139 19.29 -7.59 -18.29
CA SER A 139 20.63 -7.00 -18.15
C SER A 139 21.08 -6.87 -16.68
N LEU A 140 20.14 -6.86 -15.73
CA LEU A 140 20.39 -6.77 -14.29
C LEU A 140 20.45 -8.14 -13.61
N VAL A 141 20.16 -9.23 -14.33
CA VAL A 141 20.13 -10.58 -13.74
C VAL A 141 21.55 -11.15 -13.70
N THR A 142 22.01 -11.48 -12.50
CA THR A 142 23.24 -12.25 -12.31
C THR A 142 22.92 -13.74 -12.27
N VAL A 143 23.72 -14.54 -12.98
CA VAL A 143 23.59 -16.00 -13.02
C VAL A 143 24.74 -16.62 -12.27
N GLU A 144 24.42 -17.34 -11.20
CA GLU A 144 25.39 -18.13 -10.43
C GLU A 144 25.14 -19.61 -10.68
N GLN A 145 26.20 -20.36 -10.92
CA GLN A 145 26.15 -21.81 -11.09
C GLN A 145 27.00 -22.47 -10.01
N ASN A 146 26.34 -23.15 -9.06
CA ASN A 146 27.00 -23.88 -7.96
C ASN A 146 26.47 -25.32 -7.92
N ASN A 147 27.37 -26.30 -7.96
CA ASN A 147 27.05 -27.74 -7.88
C ASN A 147 25.93 -28.18 -8.85
N GLY A 148 25.94 -27.69 -10.09
CA GLY A 148 24.93 -28.01 -11.12
C GLY A 148 23.58 -27.29 -10.95
N LYS A 149 23.40 -26.47 -9.90
CA LYS A 149 22.21 -25.64 -9.71
C LYS A 149 22.44 -24.23 -10.25
N ILE A 150 21.58 -23.82 -11.18
CA ILE A 150 21.55 -22.45 -11.71
C ILE A 150 20.66 -21.61 -10.80
N THR A 151 21.22 -20.52 -10.27
CA THR A 151 20.49 -19.51 -9.50
C THR A 151 20.56 -18.17 -10.25
N ARG A 152 19.39 -17.58 -10.52
CA ARG A 152 19.27 -16.24 -11.08
C ARG A 152 18.95 -15.26 -9.96
N LYS A 153 19.73 -14.20 -9.82
CA LYS A 153 19.53 -13.16 -8.81
C LYS A 153 19.34 -11.82 -9.50
N ILE A 154 18.53 -10.96 -8.88
CA ILE A 154 18.34 -9.58 -9.30
C ILE A 154 18.24 -8.71 -8.05
N ASN A 155 18.90 -7.56 -8.07
CA ASN A 155 18.72 -6.56 -7.03
C ASN A 155 17.47 -5.73 -7.33
N ILE A 156 16.39 -5.95 -6.56
CA ILE A 156 15.11 -5.26 -6.74
C ILE A 156 15.26 -3.73 -6.67
N ALA A 157 16.24 -3.21 -5.92
CA ALA A 157 16.48 -1.77 -5.83
C ALA A 157 16.82 -1.15 -7.20
N GLN A 158 17.44 -1.91 -8.10
CA GLN A 158 17.82 -1.45 -9.44
C GLN A 158 16.62 -1.43 -10.41
N ILE A 159 15.57 -2.20 -10.15
CA ILE A 159 14.38 -2.25 -11.01
C ILE A 159 13.69 -0.88 -11.04
N ARG A 160 13.67 -0.18 -9.91
CA ARG A 160 13.09 1.17 -9.81
C ARG A 160 13.75 2.18 -10.75
N ASP A 161 15.02 1.96 -11.09
CA ASP A 161 15.80 2.90 -11.90
C ASP A 161 15.74 2.57 -13.41
N ILE A 162 15.03 1.50 -13.80
CA ILE A 162 14.80 1.15 -15.21
C ILE A 162 13.84 2.18 -15.85
N PRO A 163 14.27 2.94 -16.88
CA PRO A 163 13.45 4.01 -17.47
C PRO A 163 12.11 3.52 -18.04
N ILE A 164 12.11 2.42 -18.80
CA ILE A 164 10.87 1.88 -19.40
C ILE A 164 9.87 1.43 -18.34
N MET A 165 10.34 0.78 -17.26
CA MET A 165 9.48 0.38 -16.13
C MET A 165 8.86 1.58 -15.42
N ARG A 166 9.65 2.64 -15.20
CA ARG A 166 9.14 3.90 -14.65
C ARG A 166 8.12 4.55 -15.59
N SER A 167 8.40 4.56 -16.89
CA SER A 167 7.49 5.16 -17.88
C SER A 167 6.13 4.46 -17.87
N VAL A 168 6.11 3.12 -17.91
CA VAL A 168 4.86 2.35 -17.86
C VAL A 168 4.12 2.59 -16.54
N LEU A 169 4.82 2.56 -15.39
CA LEU A 169 4.19 2.82 -14.10
C LEU A 169 3.58 4.22 -14.02
N HIS A 170 4.29 5.25 -14.50
CA HIS A 170 3.80 6.62 -14.53
C HIS A 170 2.58 6.76 -15.46
N GLU A 171 2.58 6.09 -16.61
CA GLU A 171 1.45 6.13 -17.54
C GLU A 171 0.22 5.40 -16.98
N VAL A 172 0.43 4.30 -16.26
CA VAL A 172 -0.63 3.63 -15.50
C VAL A 172 -1.20 4.55 -14.42
N LEU A 173 -0.33 5.20 -13.63
CA LEU A 173 -0.79 6.15 -12.62
C LEU A 173 -1.49 7.36 -13.26
N ARG A 174 -1.08 7.81 -14.44
CA ARG A 174 -1.77 8.88 -15.18
C ARG A 174 -3.19 8.47 -15.57
N HIS A 175 -3.38 7.24 -16.02
CA HIS A 175 -4.66 6.76 -16.54
C HIS A 175 -5.63 6.19 -15.50
N TYR A 176 -5.12 5.56 -14.44
CA TYR A 176 -5.92 4.78 -13.51
C TYR A 176 -5.88 5.28 -12.08
N ASN A 177 -5.06 6.29 -11.77
CA ASN A 177 -5.14 6.93 -10.46
C ASN A 177 -6.32 7.89 -10.44
N TYR A 178 -7.27 7.63 -9.55
CA TYR A 178 -8.41 8.51 -9.29
C TYR A 178 -8.29 9.03 -7.86
N GLY A 179 -7.79 10.25 -7.74
CA GLY A 179 -7.59 10.92 -6.45
C GLY A 179 -8.21 12.31 -6.42
N THR A 180 -8.35 12.83 -5.21
CA THR A 180 -8.63 14.25 -5.02
C THR A 180 -7.79 14.73 -3.86
N GLY A 181 -6.91 15.70 -4.13
CA GLY A 181 -6.16 16.36 -3.08
C GLY A 181 -7.10 17.28 -2.31
N THR A 182 -7.52 16.86 -1.11
CA THR A 182 -8.35 17.69 -0.24
C THR A 182 -7.46 18.46 0.74
N ARG A 183 -7.73 19.76 0.91
CA ARG A 183 -7.06 20.63 1.88
C ARG A 183 -8.08 21.48 2.62
N THR A 184 -7.78 21.84 3.86
CA THR A 184 -8.53 22.84 4.63
C THR A 184 -7.78 24.16 4.60
N VAL A 185 -8.49 25.25 4.33
CA VAL A 185 -7.94 26.61 4.31
C VAL A 185 -7.76 27.08 5.76
N LEU A 186 -6.53 27.33 6.17
CA LEU A 186 -6.23 27.73 7.55
C LEU A 186 -6.50 29.21 7.83
N GLU A 187 -6.42 30.04 6.80
CA GLU A 187 -6.65 31.49 6.86
C GLU A 187 -7.17 32.02 5.51
N ASP A 188 -7.92 33.13 5.53
CA ASP A 188 -8.43 33.77 4.31
C ASP A 188 -7.26 34.06 3.34
N THR A 189 -7.30 33.43 2.15
CA THR A 189 -6.19 33.45 1.18
C THR A 189 -6.70 33.83 -0.20
N ILE A 190 -6.04 34.77 -0.88
CA ILE A 190 -6.33 35.08 -2.28
C ILE A 190 -5.46 34.19 -3.17
N LEU A 191 -6.08 33.29 -3.93
CA LEU A 191 -5.43 32.43 -4.91
C LEU A 191 -5.45 33.08 -6.30
N ASP A 192 -4.31 33.07 -6.98
CA ASP A 192 -4.12 33.63 -8.33
C ASP A 192 -4.60 35.08 -8.48
N ASN A 193 -4.52 35.85 -7.39
CA ASN A 193 -5.02 37.23 -7.27
C ASN A 193 -6.51 37.41 -7.66
N GLN A 194 -7.28 36.33 -7.74
CA GLN A 194 -8.65 36.34 -8.28
C GLN A 194 -9.67 35.70 -7.34
N TYR A 195 -9.28 34.64 -6.63
CA TYR A 195 -10.21 33.81 -5.86
C TYR A 195 -9.93 33.92 -4.36
N LEU A 196 -10.86 34.50 -3.60
CA LEU A 196 -10.79 34.50 -2.15
C LEU A 196 -11.23 33.13 -1.59
N LEU A 197 -10.27 32.38 -1.07
CA LEU A 197 -10.49 31.16 -0.30
C LEU A 197 -10.72 31.55 1.16
N LYS A 198 -11.86 31.17 1.73
CA LYS A 198 -12.21 31.48 3.12
C LYS A 198 -11.62 30.48 4.10
N LYS A 199 -11.20 30.96 5.27
CA LYS A 199 -10.80 30.12 6.40
C LYS A 199 -11.86 29.05 6.69
N ASP A 200 -11.39 27.86 7.09
CA ASP A 200 -12.16 26.66 7.43
C ASP A 200 -12.96 26.06 6.27
N SER A 201 -12.79 26.58 5.04
CA SER A 201 -13.33 25.95 3.83
C SER A 201 -12.43 24.82 3.32
N PHE A 202 -13.02 23.92 2.53
CA PHE A 202 -12.30 22.85 1.86
C PHE A 202 -11.97 23.22 0.42
N VAL A 203 -10.73 22.93 0.01
CA VAL A 203 -10.30 22.96 -1.38
C VAL A 203 -10.13 21.53 -1.86
N PHE A 204 -10.85 21.18 -2.93
CA PHE A 204 -10.74 19.90 -3.60
C PHE A 204 -9.95 20.09 -4.90
N MET A 205 -8.84 19.38 -5.03
CA MET A 205 -7.98 19.37 -6.22
C MET A 205 -8.09 18.00 -6.91
N PRO A 206 -9.11 17.79 -7.77
CA PRO A 206 -9.26 16.52 -8.48
C PRO A 206 -8.11 16.34 -9.46
N ASN A 207 -7.48 15.16 -9.46
CA ASN A 207 -6.32 14.86 -10.33
C ASN A 207 -6.69 13.96 -11.50
N ARG A 208 -7.73 14.30 -12.26
CA ARG A 208 -8.01 13.55 -13.50
C ARG A 208 -7.03 14.01 -14.59
N SER A 209 -6.10 13.12 -14.96
CA SER A 209 -5.23 13.28 -16.14
C SER A 209 -5.81 12.55 -17.36
#